data_AF-A0A813F3F7-F1
#
_entry.id   AF-A0A813F3F7-F1
#
_cell.length_a   1.000
_cell.length_b   1.000
_cell.length_c   1.000
_cell.angle_alpha   90.00
_cell.angle_beta   90.00
_cell.angle_gamma   90.00
#
_symmetry.space_group_name_H-M   'P 1'
#
loop_
_entity.id
_entity.type
_entity.pdbx_description
1 polymer ?
#
loop_
_entity_poly.entity_id
_entity_poly.type
_entity_poly.pdbx_seq_one_letter_code
_entity_poly.pdbx_strand_id
1 'polypeptide(L)' 'ACEKCWQWQLALGLLSSMLEVKILPNKVTYNAAISACEKGLQWEVAMRLLSSMSKATIACDKISYNAAISACEK' A
#
# COMPACT_ATOMS: atom_id res chain seq x y z
N ALA A 1 15.42 2.16 -13.90
CA ALA A 1 14.01 2.62 -13.91
C ALA A 1 13.00 1.47 -13.77
N CYS A 2 13.25 0.26 -14.28
CA CYS A 2 12.26 -0.84 -14.26
C CYS A 2 12.04 -1.52 -12.89
N GLU A 3 13.07 -1.61 -12.04
CA GLU A 3 12.98 -2.37 -10.79
C GLU A 3 11.95 -1.78 -9.80
N LYS A 4 11.80 -0.44 -9.76
CA LYS A 4 10.82 0.24 -8.90
C LYS A 4 9.38 0.12 -9.41
N CYS A 5 9.18 -0.04 -10.72
CA CYS A 5 7.84 -0.19 -11.31
C CYS A 5 7.20 -1.54 -10.98
N TRP A 6 7.99 -2.57 -10.73
CA TRP A 6 7.45 -3.90 -10.44
C TRP A 6 7.11 -4.12 -8.96
N GLN A 7 7.75 -3.39 -8.05
CA GLN A 7 7.56 -3.63 -6.62
C GLN A 7 6.14 -3.29 -6.12
N TRP A 8 5.53 -2.21 -6.63
CA TRP A 8 4.16 -1.86 -6.25
C TRP A 8 3.14 -2.86 -6.81
N GLN A 9 3.34 -3.32 -8.04
CA GLN A 9 2.49 -4.33 -8.69
C GLN A 9 2.55 -5.66 -7.94
N LEU A 10 3.76 -6.12 -7.60
CA LEU A 10 3.96 -7.33 -6.82
C LEU A 10 3.36 -7.21 -5.42
N ALA A 11 3.56 -6.08 -4.73
CA ALA A 11 3.01 -5.86 -3.39
C ALA A 11 1.48 -5.89 -3.39
N LEU A 12 0.84 -5.28 -4.40
CA LEU A 12 -0.61 -5.34 -4.57
C LEU A 12 -1.10 -6.74 -4.94
N GLY A 13 -0.36 -7.46 -5.80
CA GLY A 13 -0.65 -8.84 -6.15
C GLY A 13 -0.66 -9.74 -4.91
N LEU A 14 0.38 -9.64 -4.07
CA LEU A 14 0.47 -10.39 -2.81
C LEU A 14 -0.65 -10.01 -1.83
N LEU A 15 -0.95 -8.72 -1.69
CA LEU A 15 -2.06 -8.26 -0.85
C LEU A 15 -3.40 -8.83 -1.34
N SER A 16 -3.61 -8.86 -2.65
CA SER A 16 -4.83 -9.40 -3.26
C SER A 16 -4.93 -10.91 -3.04
N SER A 17 -3.83 -11.65 -3.25
CA SER A 17 -3.79 -13.09 -2.97
C SER A 17 -4.06 -13.40 -1.50
N MET A 18 -3.54 -12.61 -0.54
CA MET A 18 -3.87 -12.78 0.88
C MET A 18 -5.37 -12.66 1.13
N LEU A 19 -6.02 -11.66 0.52
CA LEU A 19 -7.47 -11.48 0.64
C LEU A 19 -8.26 -12.63 0.00
N GLU A 20 -7.81 -13.15 -1.15
CA GLU A 20 -8.42 -14.29 -1.84
C GLU A 20 -8.37 -15.57 -0.99
N VAL A 21 -7.25 -15.83 -0.32
CA VAL A 21 -7.12 -16.96 0.61
C VAL A 21 -7.66 -16.67 2.01
N LYS A 22 -8.42 -15.57 2.18
CA LYS A 22 -9.04 -15.14 3.44
C LYS A 22 -8.04 -14.90 4.59
N ILE A 23 -6.79 -14.62 4.27
CA ILE A 23 -5.79 -14.17 5.24
C ILE A 23 -5.96 -12.66 5.41
N LEU A 24 -6.29 -12.23 6.63
CA LEU A 24 -6.43 -10.82 6.97
C LEU A 24 -5.07 -10.12 6.85
N PRO A 25 -4.92 -9.15 5.93
CA PRO A 25 -3.72 -8.34 5.88
C PRO A 25 -3.65 -7.49 7.15
N ASN A 26 -2.45 -7.39 7.71
CA ASN A 26 -2.24 -6.59 8.90
C ASN A 26 -1.65 -5.23 8.53
N LYS A 27 -1.42 -4.41 9.55
CA LYS A 27 -0.83 -3.07 9.42
C LYS A 27 0.49 -3.07 8.65
N VAL A 28 1.35 -4.07 8.87
CA VAL A 28 2.65 -4.18 8.21
C VAL A 28 2.47 -4.45 6.72
N THR A 29 1.56 -5.36 6.34
CA THR A 29 1.26 -5.67 4.94
C THR A 29 0.79 -4.44 4.19
N TYR A 30 -0.14 -3.67 4.75
CA TYR A 30 -0.62 -2.45 4.12
C TYR A 30 0.47 -1.37 4.04
N ASN A 31 1.24 -1.16 5.10
CA ASN A 31 2.34 -0.18 5.08
C ASN A 31 3.38 -0.53 4.01
N ALA A 32 3.72 -1.81 3.85
CA ALA A 32 4.64 -2.25 2.80
C ALA A 32 4.09 -1.97 1.39
N ALA A 33 2.79 -2.23 1.16
CA ALA A 33 2.15 -1.95 -0.11
C ALA A 33 2.06 -0.44 -0.41
N ILE A 34 1.75 0.39 0.59
CA ILE A 34 1.70 1.85 0.47
C ILE A 34 3.10 2.41 0.17
N SER A 35 4.14 1.96 0.89
CA SER A 35 5.53 2.38 0.61
C SER A 35 6.03 1.92 -0.76
N ALA A 36 5.59 0.76 -1.25
CA ALA A 36 5.88 0.34 -2.62
C ALA A 36 5.20 1.26 -3.64
N CYS A 37 3.94 1.64 -3.40
CA CYS A 37 3.21 2.59 -4.23
C CYS A 37 3.88 3.97 -4.25
N GLU A 38 4.38 4.46 -3.11
CA GLU A 38 5.16 5.70 -3.03
C GLU A 38 6.40 5.65 -3.95
N LYS A 39 7.19 4.56 -3.85
CA LYS A 39 8.39 4.37 -4.68
C LYS A 39 8.07 4.20 -6.17
N GLY A 40 6.86 3.74 -6.47
CA GLY A 40 6.33 3.55 -7.82
C GLY A 40 5.58 4.75 -8.39
N LEU A 41 5.52 5.88 -7.65
CA LEU A 41 4.75 7.08 -8.01
C LEU A 41 3.25 6.79 -8.25
N GLN A 42 2.70 5.80 -7.52
CA GLN A 42 1.31 5.37 -7.62
C GLN A 42 0.48 5.93 -6.46
N TRP A 43 0.39 7.25 -6.36
CA TRP A 43 -0.28 7.94 -5.26
C TRP A 43 -1.77 7.60 -5.14
N GLU A 44 -2.47 7.45 -6.26
CA GLU A 44 -3.90 7.07 -6.28
C GLU A 44 -4.13 5.70 -5.64
N VAL A 45 -3.19 4.78 -5.84
CA VAL A 45 -3.26 3.43 -5.28
C VAL A 45 -2.88 3.46 -3.80
N ALA A 46 -1.87 4.23 -3.42
CA ALA A 46 -1.52 4.46 -2.01
C ALA A 46 -2.72 5.01 -1.21
N MET A 47 -3.46 5.98 -1.77
CA MET A 47 -4.66 6.54 -1.13
C MET A 47 -5.80 5.52 -1.02
N ARG A 48 -6.02 4.70 -2.06
CA ARG A 48 -7.00 3.60 -2.02
C ARG A 48 -6.67 2.56 -0.95
N LEU A 49 -5.39 2.21 -0.79
CA LEU A 49 -4.93 1.30 0.27
C LEU A 49 -5.14 1.89 1.67
N LEU A 50 -4.89 3.18 1.85
CA LEU A 50 -5.08 3.88 3.12
C LEU A 50 -6.56 3.98 3.51
N SER A 51 -7.44 4.21 2.52
CA SER A 51 -8.90 4.10 2.72
C SER A 51 -9.32 2.67 3.07
N SER A 52 -8.69 1.66 2.47
CA SER A 52 -8.98 0.25 2.73
C SER A 52 -8.53 -0.17 4.14
N MET A 53 -7.37 0.29 4.64
CA MET A 53 -6.98 0.12 6.05
C MET A 53 -8.03 0.67 7.00
N SER A 54 -8.51 1.88 6.72
CA SER A 54 -9.52 2.56 7.54
C SER A 54 -10.83 1.77 7.60
N LYS A 55 -11.29 1.25 6.44
CA LYS A 55 -12.48 0.39 6.35
C LYS A 55 -12.30 -0.96 7.06
N ALA A 56 -11.09 -1.50 7.02
CA ALA A 56 -10.73 -2.74 7.72
C ALA A 56 -10.50 -2.53 9.22
N THR A 57 -10.78 -1.34 9.78
CA THR A 57 -10.52 -0.95 11.18
C THR A 57 -9.05 -1.10 11.60
N ILE A 58 -8.14 -1.08 10.63
CA ILE A 58 -6.69 -1.14 10.88
C ILE A 58 -6.20 0.28 11.11
N ALA A 59 -5.58 0.52 12.26
CA ALA A 59 -5.03 1.83 12.59
C ALA A 59 -3.92 2.23 11.59
N CYS A 60 -4.23 3.23 10.76
CA CYS A 60 -3.23 3.95 9.98
C CYS A 60 -2.20 4.57 10.94
N ASP A 61 -0.92 4.51 10.58
CA ASP A 61 0.13 5.16 11.36
C ASP A 61 0.86 6.23 10.56
N LYS A 62 1.83 6.87 11.24
CA LYS A 62 2.68 7.89 10.62
C LYS A 62 3.33 7.38 9.33
N ILE A 63 3.65 6.09 9.23
CA ILE A 63 4.24 5.51 8.02
C ILE A 63 3.21 5.49 6.89
N SER A 64 1.99 5.01 7.14
CA SER A 64 0.91 5.00 6.15
C SER A 64 0.64 6.40 5.59
N TYR A 65 0.48 7.38 6.47
CA TYR A 65 0.19 8.76 6.06
C TYR A 65 1.36 9.43 5.36
N ASN A 66 2.58 9.32 5.90
CA ASN A 66 3.75 9.92 5.28
C ASN A 66 4.04 9.34 3.90
N ALA A 67 3.90 8.03 3.71
CA ALA A 67 4.10 7.39 2.41
C ALA A 67 3.03 7.83 1.40
N ALA A 68 1.77 7.99 1.81
CA ALA A 68 0.71 8.51 0.95
C ALA A 68 0.94 9.99 0.56
N ILE A 69 1.34 10.84 1.51
CA ILE A 69 1.65 12.25 1.26
C ILE A 69 2.87 12.37 0.32
N SER A 70 3.94 11.64 0.61
CA SER A 70 5.15 11.60 -0.23
C SER A 70 4.91 11.06 -1.64
N ALA A 71 3.88 10.24 -1.83
CA ALA A 71 3.47 9.78 -3.14
C ALA A 71 2.76 10.90 -3.92
N CYS A 72 1.96 11.74 -3.26
CA CYS A 72 1.27 12.88 -3.87
C CYS A 72 2.21 14.05 -4.22
N GLU A 73 3.36 14.17 -3.53
CA GLU A 73 4.33 15.24 -3.73
C GLU A 73 5.26 15.01 -4.94
N LYS A 74 5.36 13.78 -5.45
CA LYS A 74 6.26 13.39 -6.55
C LYS A 74 5.50 13.10 -7.84
#